data_AF-A0AAD6H5H7-F1
#
_entry.id   AF-A0AAD6H5H7-F1
#
_cell.length_a   1.000
_cell.length_b   1.000
_cell.length_c   1.000
_cell.angle_alpha   90.00
_cell.angle_beta   90.00
_cell.angle_gamma   90.00
#
_symmetry.space_group_name_H-M   'P 1'
#
loop_
_entity.id
_entity.type
_entity.pdbx_description
1 polymer ?
#
loop_
_entity_poly.entity_id
_entity_poly.type
_entity_poly.pdbx_seq_one_letter_code
_entity_poly.pdbx_strand_id
1 'polypeptide(L)'
;MFNPDVGSGRGDFPHGDAPEHFHSMKRLLALPPETRLYTHHDHPPSSEYTSVGEQEKKNKHIKSDSSEDDFVKWRSQREKMSEPKLVHQAM
;
A
#
# COMPACT_ATOMS: atom_id res chain seq x y z
N MET A 1 2.67 2.21 0.73
CA MET A 1 1.48 1.97 1.59
C MET A 1 0.74 3.30 1.77
N PHE A 2 -0.59 3.28 1.88
CA PHE A 2 -1.42 4.46 2.21
C PHE A 2 -1.91 4.39 3.66
N ASN A 3 -2.71 5.35 4.11
CA ASN A 3 -3.34 5.31 5.43
C ASN A 3 -4.25 4.06 5.55
N PRO A 4 -4.49 3.55 6.77
CA PRO A 4 -5.10 2.23 6.95
C PRO A 4 -6.46 2.05 6.26
N ASP A 5 -7.26 3.11 6.18
CA ASP A 5 -8.56 3.15 5.51
C ASP A 5 -8.47 3.06 3.97
N VAL A 6 -7.38 3.55 3.39
CA VAL A 6 -7.12 3.54 1.93
C VAL A 6 -6.35 2.29 1.50
N GLY A 7 -5.41 1.82 2.31
CA GLY A 7 -4.68 0.57 2.12
C GLY A 7 -3.32 0.71 1.40
N SER A 8 -3.24 0.47 0.09
CA SER A 8 -1.96 0.38 -0.64
C SER A 8 -2.06 0.84 -2.10
N GLY A 9 -0.92 1.29 -2.65
CA GLY A 9 -0.78 1.83 -4.01
C GLY A 9 -1.05 0.82 -5.12
N ARG A 10 -1.10 1.30 -6.36
CA ARG A 10 -1.18 0.45 -7.57
C ARG A 10 0.20 -0.17 -7.89
N GLY A 11 0.23 -1.31 -8.58
CA GLY A 11 1.45 -2.04 -8.92
C GLY A 11 1.62 -2.31 -10.43
N ASP A 12 0.91 -1.56 -11.28
CA ASP A 12 0.81 -1.77 -12.73
C ASP A 12 1.55 -0.73 -13.57
N PHE A 13 2.42 0.06 -12.93
CA PHE A 13 3.45 0.79 -13.68
C PHE A 13 4.44 -0.19 -14.31
N PRO A 14 5.22 0.22 -15.34
CA PRO A 14 6.33 -0.58 -15.84
C PRO A 14 7.23 -1.05 -14.68
N HIS A 15 7.54 -2.34 -14.67
CA HIS A 15 8.32 -3.02 -13.61
C HIS A 15 7.64 -3.11 -12.23
N GLY A 16 6.35 -2.79 -12.13
CA GLY A 16 5.59 -3.07 -10.92
C GLY A 16 5.32 -4.57 -10.75
N ASP A 17 5.43 -5.06 -9.51
CA ASP A 17 5.23 -6.46 -9.15
C ASP A 17 4.44 -6.57 -7.84
N ALA A 18 3.31 -7.28 -7.88
CA ALA A 18 2.41 -7.38 -6.73
C ALA A 18 2.99 -8.21 -5.56
N PRO A 19 3.63 -9.37 -5.80
CA PRO A 19 4.42 -10.08 -4.79
C PRO A 19 5.50 -9.19 -4.13
N GLU A 20 6.35 -8.52 -4.92
CA GLU A 20 7.38 -7.65 -4.34
C GLU A 20 6.80 -6.47 -3.56
N HIS A 21 5.67 -5.92 -4.01
CA HIS A 21 4.93 -4.90 -3.25
C HIS A 21 4.42 -5.44 -1.91
N PHE A 22 3.87 -6.66 -1.88
CA PHE A 22 3.44 -7.32 -0.65
C PHE A 22 4.61 -7.50 0.33
N HIS A 23 5.70 -8.11 -0.13
CA HIS A 23 6.89 -8.34 0.69
C HIS A 23 7.47 -7.02 1.22
N SER A 24 7.54 -6.00 0.37
CA SER A 24 8.04 -4.67 0.77
C SER A 24 7.20 -4.06 1.90
N MET A 25 5.88 -4.18 1.84
CA MET A 25 5.00 -3.74 2.92
C MET A 25 5.15 -4.60 4.18
N LYS A 26 5.27 -5.94 4.06
CA LYS A 26 5.52 -6.82 5.23
C LYS A 26 6.84 -6.48 5.93
N ARG A 27 7.89 -6.10 5.21
CA ARG A 27 9.14 -5.60 5.82
C ARG A 27 8.93 -4.33 6.64
N LEU A 28 8.10 -3.40 6.17
CA LEU A 28 7.75 -2.19 6.93
C LEU A 28 6.93 -2.53 8.17
N LEU A 29 6.01 -3.49 8.07
CA LEU A 29 5.19 -3.94 9.20
C LEU A 29 6.00 -4.72 10.25
N ALA A 30 7.19 -5.20 9.93
CA ALA A 30 8.09 -5.85 10.88
C ALA A 30 8.87 -4.87 11.80
N LEU A 31 8.72 -3.55 11.59
CA LEU A 31 9.31 -2.53 12.46
C LEU A 31 8.54 -2.43 13.80
N PRO A 32 9.11 -1.78 14.84
CA PRO A 32 8.41 -1.60 16.12
C PRO A 32 7.03 -0.93 15.95
N PRO A 33 5.99 -1.35 16.70
CA PRO A 33 4.61 -0.87 16.53
C PRO A 33 4.42 0.65 16.63
N GLU A 34 5.29 1.34 17.38
CA GLU A 34 5.31 2.79 17.58
C GLU A 34 5.96 3.57 16.42
N THR A 35 6.62 2.87 15.49
CA THR A 35 7.28 3.49 14.34
C THR A 35 6.25 4.26 13.52
N ARG A 36 6.50 5.56 13.33
CA ARG A 36 5.65 6.44 12.53
C ARG A 36 5.90 6.20 11.05
N LEU A 37 4.82 6.09 10.29
CA LEU A 37 4.80 5.95 8.85
C LEU A 37 4.08 7.16 8.27
N TYR A 38 4.80 7.89 7.42
CA TYR A 38 4.30 9.05 6.69
C TYR A 38 3.98 8.61 5.27
N THR A 39 2.72 8.76 4.86
CA THR A 39 2.26 8.38 3.52
C THR A 39 2.58 9.51 2.54
N HIS A 40 2.93 9.16 1.30
CA HIS A 40 3.26 10.18 0.29
C HIS A 40 2.01 10.85 -0.30
N HIS A 41 0.90 10.10 -0.39
CA HIS A 41 -0.38 10.62 -0.86
C HIS A 41 -1.50 10.17 0.09
N ASP A 42 -2.55 10.99 0.19
CA ASP A 42 -3.72 10.72 1.01
C ASP A 42 -5.01 11.15 0.31
N HIS A 43 -5.97 10.23 0.19
CA HIS A 43 -7.13 10.37 -0.67
C HIS A 43 -8.38 9.71 -0.03
N PRO A 44 -9.22 10.47 0.70
CA PRO A 44 -9.09 11.89 1.08
C PRO A 44 -8.08 12.11 2.22
N PRO A 45 -7.64 13.36 2.48
CA PRO A 45 -6.77 13.67 3.61
C PRO A 45 -7.42 13.28 4.95
N SER A 46 -6.68 12.56 5.79
CA SER A 46 -7.12 12.07 7.10
C SER A 46 -6.15 12.46 8.21
N SER A 47 -4.95 11.87 8.24
CA SER A 47 -3.94 12.09 9.28
C SER A 47 -2.54 12.32 8.70
N GLU A 48 -1.73 13.11 9.43
CA GLU A 48 -0.35 13.42 9.03
C GLU A 48 0.56 12.18 9.04
N TYR A 49 0.28 11.22 9.92
CA TYR A 49 0.98 9.94 9.99
C TYR A 49 0.06 8.85 10.52
N THR A 50 0.52 7.62 10.43
CA THR A 50 0.00 6.43 11.13
C THR A 50 1.17 5.67 11.75
N SER A 51 0.91 4.64 12.55
CA SER A 51 1.97 3.77 13.07
C SER A 51 1.96 2.38 12.43
N VAL A 52 3.07 1.66 12.56
CA VAL A 52 3.13 0.24 12.17
C VAL A 52 2.02 -0.56 12.85
N GLY A 53 1.83 -0.38 14.16
CA GLY A 53 0.81 -1.10 14.92
C GLY A 53 -0.63 -0.76 14.48
N GLU A 54 -0.88 0.44 13.96
CA GLU A 54 -2.17 0.78 13.35
C GLU A 54 -2.36 0.12 11.99
N GLN A 55 -1.33 0.15 11.15
CA GLN A 55 -1.36 -0.48 9.83
C GLN A 55 -1.59 -1.98 9.92
N GLU A 56 -0.85 -2.68 10.79
CA GLU A 56 -1.01 -4.13 10.99
C GLU A 56 -2.43 -4.53 11.38
N LYS A 57 -3.14 -3.69 12.14
CA LYS A 57 -4.48 -3.98 12.65
C LYS A 57 -5.57 -3.55 11.69
N LYS A 58 -5.40 -2.40 11.04
CA LYS A 58 -6.50 -1.67 10.38
C LYS A 58 -6.33 -1.50 8.87
N ASN A 59 -5.15 -1.78 8.29
CA ASN A 59 -4.97 -1.58 6.87
C ASN A 59 -5.96 -2.44 6.07
N LYS A 60 -6.66 -1.80 5.14
CA LYS A 60 -7.73 -2.41 4.35
C LYS A 60 -7.24 -3.53 3.43
N HIS A 61 -5.97 -3.50 3.01
CA HIS A 61 -5.41 -4.45 2.06
C HIS A 61 -4.34 -5.37 2.66
N ILE A 62 -3.62 -4.93 3.70
CA ILE A 62 -2.51 -5.71 4.27
C ILE A 62 -2.42 -5.59 5.79
N LYS A 63 -2.86 -6.63 6.48
CA LYS A 63 -2.77 -6.81 7.92
C LYS A 63 -1.66 -7.80 8.29
N SER A 64 -1.42 -7.97 9.58
CA SER A 64 -0.45 -8.95 10.09
C SER A 64 -0.72 -10.37 9.59
N ASP A 65 -1.98 -10.75 9.43
CA ASP A 65 -2.48 -12.07 9.02
C ASP A 65 -2.83 -12.20 7.53
N SER A 66 -2.59 -11.15 6.72
CA SER A 66 -2.92 -11.20 5.29
C SER A 66 -2.06 -12.18 4.53
N SER A 67 -2.72 -13.03 3.73
CA SER A 67 -2.08 -13.96 2.78
C SER A 67 -1.52 -13.20 1.57
N GLU A 68 -0.33 -13.60 1.13
CA GLU A 68 0.29 -13.09 -0.09
C GLU A 68 -0.55 -13.41 -1.32
N ASP A 69 -0.99 -14.67 -1.46
CA ASP A 69 -1.79 -15.12 -2.60
C ASP A 69 -3.09 -14.33 -2.73
N ASP A 70 -3.76 -14.07 -1.60
CA ASP A 70 -4.99 -13.28 -1.58
C ASP A 70 -4.73 -11.82 -1.96
N PHE A 71 -3.65 -11.24 -1.43
CA PHE A 71 -3.25 -9.87 -1.78
C PHE A 71 -2.91 -9.75 -3.27
N VAL A 72 -2.09 -10.65 -3.80
CA VAL A 72 -1.66 -10.65 -5.21
C VAL A 72 -2.86 -10.83 -6.12
N LYS A 73 -3.71 -11.82 -5.85
CA LYS A 73 -4.93 -12.06 -6.63
C LYS A 73 -5.85 -10.84 -6.63
N TRP A 74 -6.12 -10.26 -5.47
CA TRP A 74 -6.96 -9.07 -5.36
C TRP A 74 -6.33 -7.86 -6.05
N ARG A 75 -5.01 -7.65 -5.88
CA ARG A 75 -4.27 -6.53 -6.45
C ARG A 75 -4.31 -6.60 -7.97
N SER A 76 -3.89 -7.72 -8.56
CA SER A 76 -3.86 -7.93 -10.02
C SER A 76 -5.23 -7.75 -10.68
N GLN A 77 -6.34 -8.07 -10.00
CA GLN A 77 -7.69 -7.82 -10.53
C GLN A 77 -8.05 -6.33 -10.54
N ARG A 78 -7.50 -5.54 -9.62
CA ARG A 78 -7.82 -4.12 -9.42
C ARG A 78 -6.96 -3.18 -10.25
N GLU A 79 -5.91 -3.69 -10.88
CA GLU A 79 -4.93 -2.90 -11.65
C GLU A 79 -5.46 -2.30 -12.94
N LYS A 80 -6.70 -2.59 -13.33
CA LYS A 80 -7.38 -1.90 -14.45
C LYS A 80 -7.85 -0.50 -14.05
N MET A 81 -6.90 0.37 -13.75
CA MET A 81 -7.13 1.77 -13.39
C MET A 81 -6.74 2.69 -14.53
N SER A 82 -7.47 3.79 -14.69
CA SER A 82 -7.09 4.85 -15.62
C SER A 82 -5.68 5.36 -15.33
N GLU A 83 -5.00 5.79 -16.38
CA GLU A 83 -3.65 6.33 -16.31
C GLU A 83 -3.60 7.59 -15.42
N PRO A 84 -2.57 7.76 -14.56
CA PRO A 84 -2.41 8.99 -13.79
C PRO A 84 -2.21 10.19 -14.71
N LYS A 85 -2.88 11.30 -14.41
CA LYS A 85 -2.93 12.49 -15.28
C LYS A 85 -1.58 13.07 -15.68
N LEU A 86 -0.55 12.87 -14.85
CA LEU A 86 0.78 13.49 -15.01
C LEU A 86 1.90 12.48 -15.30
N VAL A 87 1.57 11.23 -15.66
CA VAL A 87 2.61 10.20 -15.83
C VAL A 87 3.54 10.48 -17.01
N HIS A 88 3.04 11.06 -18.11
CA HIS A 88 3.88 11.37 -19.27
C HIS A 88 4.87 12.51 -19.04
N GLN A 89 4.57 13.42 -18.11
CA GLN A 89 5.48 14.49 -17.73
C GLN A 89 6.58 14.02 -16.77
N ALA A 90 6.39 12.88 -16.13
CA ALA A 90 7.31 12.30 -15.16
C ALA A 90 8.26 11.26 -15.76
N MET A 91 8.09 10.93 -17.05
CA MET A 91 8.95 10.01 -17.81
C MET A 91 10.10 10.74 -18.52
#